data_AF-A0A183G5S9-F1
#
_entry.id   AF-A0A183G5S9-F1
#
_cell.length_a   1.000
_cell.length_b   1.000
_cell.length_c   1.000
_cell.angle_alpha   90.00
_cell.angle_beta   90.00
_cell.angle_gamma   90.00
#
_symmetry.space_group_name_H-M   'P 1'
#
loop_
_entity.id
_entity.type
_entity.pdbx_description
1 polymer ?
#
loop_
_entity_poly.entity_id
_entity_poly.type
_entity_poly.pdbx_seq_one_letter_code
_entity_poly.pdbx_strand_id
1 'polypeptide(L)'
;MTTLPLLSVTVRYDNCVEREAVGLAFELISQYDVDVIVGPTCNTPAIAVGVMAAYYNLPHYVWGFTTANELAVVPRFPTVIILTPNYFT
;
A
#
# COMPACT_ATOMS: atom_id res chain seq x y z
N MET A 1 -24.81 18.85 9.49
CA MET A 1 -24.06 18.09 10.50
C MET A 1 -22.93 17.37 9.77
N THR A 2 -21.87 18.11 9.44
CA THR A 2 -20.70 17.61 8.72
C THR A 2 -19.51 17.86 9.62
N THR A 3 -19.17 16.88 10.45
CA THR A 3 -17.89 16.88 11.15
C THR A 3 -16.79 16.79 10.09
N LEU A 4 -15.87 17.75 10.09
CA LEU A 4 -14.61 17.65 9.34
C LEU A 4 -13.98 16.26 9.57
N PRO A 5 -13.40 15.62 8.55
CA PRO A 5 -12.68 14.38 8.78
C PRO A 5 -11.47 14.70 9.65
N LEU A 6 -11.49 14.22 10.89
CA LEU A 6 -10.30 14.12 11.71
C LEU A 6 -9.48 12.99 11.10
N LEU A 7 -8.29 13.28 10.57
CA LEU A 7 -7.36 12.26 10.08
C LEU A 7 -7.14 11.21 11.18
N SER A 8 -7.57 9.97 10.94
CA SER A 8 -7.31 8.84 11.83
C SER A 8 -6.27 7.93 11.20
N VAL A 9 -5.22 7.59 11.95
CA VAL A 9 -4.09 6.80 11.46
C VAL A 9 -4.02 5.50 12.23
N THR A 10 -4.17 4.38 11.52
CA THR A 10 -4.00 3.03 12.06
C THR A 10 -2.74 2.41 11.51
N VAL A 11 -1.84 1.95 12.39
CA VAL A 11 -0.55 1.38 12.00
C VAL A 11 -0.55 -0.13 12.28
N ARG A 12 0.05 -0.88 11.36
CA ARG A 12 0.35 -2.31 11.48
C ARG A 12 1.79 -2.54 11.01
N TYR A 13 2.43 -3.55 11.59
CA TYR A 13 3.82 -3.90 11.28
C TYR A 13 3.85 -5.28 10.64
N ASP A 14 4.21 -5.32 9.37
CA ASP A 14 4.38 -6.54 8.58
C ASP A 14 5.79 -7.13 8.68
N ASN A 15 6.74 -6.42 9.32
CA ASN A 15 8.14 -6.81 9.48
C ASN A 15 8.81 -7.29 8.19
N CYS A 16 8.43 -6.70 7.05
CA CYS A 16 8.85 -7.09 5.71
C CYS A 16 8.53 -8.55 5.33
N VAL A 17 7.58 -9.19 6.01
CA VAL A 17 7.06 -10.53 5.72
C VAL A 17 5.82 -10.39 4.83
N GLU A 18 5.93 -10.86 3.58
CA GLU A 18 4.87 -10.75 2.57
C GLU A 18 3.51 -11.27 3.05
N ARG A 19 3.49 -12.45 3.68
CA ARG A 19 2.26 -13.07 4.20
C ARG A 19 1.57 -12.18 5.25
N GLU A 20 2.36 -11.56 6.12
CA GLU A 20 1.83 -10.67 7.17
C GLU A 20 1.30 -9.38 6.54
N ALA A 21 2.03 -8.80 5.59
CA ALA A 21 1.62 -7.60 4.88
C ALA A 21 0.26 -7.76 4.20
N VAL A 22 0.04 -8.86 3.48
CA VAL A 22 -1.24 -9.14 2.81
C VAL A 22 -2.37 -9.32 3.81
N GLY A 23 -2.15 -10.09 4.88
CA GLY A 23 -3.17 -10.33 5.91
C GLY A 23 -3.56 -9.04 6.64
N LEU A 24 -2.57 -8.23 7.02
CA LEU A 24 -2.78 -6.95 7.69
C LEU A 24 -3.40 -5.91 6.75
N ALA A 25 -3.02 -5.87 5.48
CA ALA A 25 -3.67 -5.01 4.49
C ALA A 25 -5.14 -5.41 4.32
N PHE A 26 -5.45 -6.70 4.26
CA PHE A 26 -6.84 -7.17 4.22
C PHE A 26 -7.61 -6.78 5.49
N GLU A 27 -7.01 -6.91 6.68
CA GLU A 27 -7.61 -6.45 7.94
C GLU A 27 -7.93 -4.95 7.89
N LEU A 28 -6.97 -4.12 7.42
CA LEU A 28 -7.16 -2.67 7.30
C LEU A 28 -8.30 -2.32 6.32
N ILE A 29 -8.37 -3.00 5.18
CA ILE A 29 -9.42 -2.75 4.17
C ILE A 29 -10.78 -3.24 4.68
N SER A 30 -10.86 -4.46 5.19
CA SER A 30 -12.15 -5.12 5.47
C SER A 30 -12.75 -4.80 6.83
N GLN A 31 -11.93 -4.54 7.84
CA GLN A 31 -12.38 -4.31 9.22
C GLN A 31 -12.27 -2.85 9.64
N TYR A 32 -11.23 -2.15 9.17
CA TYR A 32 -10.99 -0.75 9.50
C TYR A 32 -11.48 0.23 8.44
N ASP A 33 -11.94 -0.26 7.28
CA ASP A 33 -12.51 0.55 6.18
C ASP A 33 -11.61 1.75 5.82
N VAL A 34 -10.31 1.48 5.67
CA VAL A 34 -9.33 2.54 5.39
C VAL A 34 -9.53 3.12 4.00
N ASP A 35 -9.45 4.45 3.88
CA ASP A 35 -9.54 5.14 2.59
C ASP A 35 -8.23 5.11 1.79
N VAL A 36 -7.09 4.94 2.46
CA VAL A 36 -5.74 5.01 1.87
C VAL A 36 -4.79 4.06 2.60
N ILE A 37 -3.91 3.40 1.84
CA ILE A 37 -2.82 2.58 2.39
C ILE A 37 -1.49 3.30 2.16
N VAL A 38 -0.72 3.47 3.24
CA VAL A 38 0.64 4.03 3.20
C VAL A 38 1.64 2.98 3.70
N GLY A 39 2.63 2.66 2.87
CA GLY A 39 3.44 1.44 2.99
C GLY A 39 2.83 0.28 2.20
N PRO A 40 3.45 -0.91 2.20
CA PRO A 40 4.63 -1.34 2.96
C PRO A 40 5.95 -0.64 2.57
N THR A 41 6.98 -0.80 3.43
CA THR A 41 8.30 -0.17 3.25
C THR A 41 9.34 -1.04 2.54
N CYS A 42 9.01 -2.31 2.29
CA CYS A 42 9.86 -3.31 1.64
C CYS A 42 9.27 -3.73 0.28
N ASN A 43 10.14 -4.10 -0.66
CA ASN A 43 9.76 -4.44 -2.04
C ASN A 43 8.71 -5.57 -2.14
N THR A 44 9.01 -6.75 -1.62
CA THR A 44 8.11 -7.92 -1.75
C THR A 44 6.73 -7.68 -1.14
N PRO A 45 6.62 -7.17 0.11
CA PRO A 45 5.33 -6.76 0.67
C PRO A 45 4.59 -5.71 -0.17
N ALA A 46 5.30 -4.69 -0.66
CA ALA A 46 4.68 -3.62 -1.45
C ALA A 46 4.11 -4.12 -2.77
N ILE A 47 4.79 -5.06 -3.43
CA ILE A 47 4.27 -5.70 -4.65
C ILE A 47 2.98 -6.47 -4.32
N ALA A 48 2.97 -7.26 -3.25
CA ALA A 48 1.81 -8.05 -2.87
C ALA A 48 0.60 -7.18 -2.46
N VAL A 49 0.82 -6.17 -1.61
CA VAL A 49 -0.23 -5.22 -1.19
C VAL A 49 -0.68 -4.34 -2.36
N GLY A 50 0.20 -4.02 -3.32
CA GLY A 50 -0.14 -3.25 -4.52
C GLY A 50 -1.20 -3.95 -5.39
N VAL A 51 -1.19 -5.28 -5.47
CA VAL A 51 -2.23 -6.04 -6.18
C VAL A 51 -3.57 -5.92 -5.45
N MET A 52 -3.56 -6.02 -4.12
CA MET A 52 -4.76 -5.89 -3.30
C MET A 52 -5.35 -4.48 -3.41
N ALA A 53 -4.51 -3.44 -3.32
CA ALA A 53 -4.93 -2.05 -3.44
C ALA A 53 -5.50 -1.75 -4.83
N ALA A 54 -4.93 -2.31 -5.89
CA ALA A 54 -5.47 -2.20 -7.25
C ALA A 54 -6.86 -2.86 -7.36
N TYR A 55 -7.05 -4.03 -6.74
CA TYR A 55 -8.34 -4.73 -6.75
C TYR A 55 -9.45 -3.96 -6.02
N TYR A 56 -9.13 -3.41 -4.84
CA TYR A 56 -10.07 -2.61 -4.05
C TYR A 56 -10.13 -1.14 -4.48
N ASN A 57 -9.38 -0.75 -5.53
CA ASN A 57 -9.28 0.60 -6.06
C ASN A 57 -8.93 1.65 -4.98
N LEU A 58 -7.99 1.30 -4.10
CA LEU A 58 -7.49 2.14 -3.01
C LEU A 58 -6.15 2.78 -3.41
N PRO A 59 -5.93 4.08 -3.09
CA PRO A 59 -4.62 4.70 -3.22
C PRO A 59 -3.58 3.99 -2.34
N HIS A 60 -2.46 3.59 -2.93
CA HIS A 60 -1.38 2.88 -2.26
C HIS A 60 -0.05 3.64 -2.39
N TYR A 61 0.36 4.31 -1.32
CA TYR A 61 1.58 5.11 -1.28
C TYR A 61 2.72 4.31 -0.67
N VAL A 62 3.64 3.83 -1.50
CA VAL A 62 4.82 3.09 -1.02
C VAL A 62 5.97 4.04 -0.71
N TRP A 63 6.74 3.73 0.33
CA TRP A 63 7.88 4.52 0.79
C TRP A 63 9.01 3.63 1.31
N GLY A 64 10.12 4.20 1.79
CA GLY A 64 11.23 3.45 2.38
C GLY A 64 12.17 2.81 1.34
N PHE A 65 12.42 1.50 1.45
CA PHE A 65 13.31 0.75 0.54
C PHE A 65 12.55 0.10 -0.63
N THR A 66 11.43 0.70 -1.01
CA THR A 66 10.61 0.27 -2.15
C THR A 66 11.20 0.81 -3.45
N THR A 67 12.08 0.05 -4.09
CA THR A 67 12.73 0.39 -5.37
C THR A 67 12.44 -0.63 -6.47
N ALA A 68 11.43 -1.48 -6.30
CA ALA A 68 11.06 -2.49 -7.27
C ALA A 68 10.50 -1.87 -8.57
N ASN A 69 11.17 -2.11 -9.70
CA ASN A 69 10.71 -1.68 -11.03
C ASN A 69 9.33 -2.28 -11.39
N GLU A 70 8.97 -3.45 -10.85
CA GLU A 70 7.65 -4.05 -11.07
C GLU A 70 6.49 -3.13 -10.68
N LEU A 71 6.66 -2.32 -9.62
CA LEU A 71 5.63 -1.39 -9.14
C LEU A 71 5.38 -0.24 -10.14
N ALA A 72 6.28 -0.04 -11.09
CA ALA A 72 6.15 0.98 -12.12
C ALA A 72 5.29 0.53 -13.33
N VAL A 73 4.87 -0.74 -13.35
CA VAL A 73 4.00 -1.30 -14.38
C VAL A 73 2.56 -0.83 -14.15
N VAL A 74 2.20 0.33 -14.70
CA VAL A 74 0.90 0.98 -14.53
C VAL A 74 -0.32 0.06 -14.78
N PRO A 75 -0.34 -0.81 -15.82
CA PRO A 75 -1.48 -1.71 -16.01
C PRO A 75 -1.70 -2.72 -14.88
N ARG A 76 -0.64 -3.06 -14.12
CA ARG A 76 -0.70 -3.99 -12.99
C ARG A 76 -0.96 -3.27 -11.67
N PHE A 77 -0.46 -2.04 -11.53
CA PHE A 77 -0.48 -1.25 -10.30
C PHE A 77 -1.06 0.16 -10.53
N PRO A 78 -2.33 0.28 -10.98
CA PRO A 78 -2.90 1.56 -11.40
C PRO A 78 -3.09 2.56 -10.26
N THR A 79 -3.16 2.10 -9.00
CA THR A 79 -3.39 2.94 -7.82
C THR A 79 -2.14 3.14 -6.96
N VAL A 80 -0.99 2.62 -7.40
CA VAL A 80 0.27 2.67 -6.64
C VAL A 80 1.03 3.93 -6.97
N ILE A 81 1.50 4.62 -5.92
CA ILE A 81 2.32 5.81 -6.02
C ILE A 81 3.61 5.56 -5.25
N ILE A 82 4.72 5.61 -5.97
CA ILE A 82 6.05 5.37 -5.44
C ILE A 82 6.64 6.71 -4.97
N LEU A 83 6.84 6.86 -3.66
CA LEU A 83 7.39 8.09 -3.06
C LEU A 83 8.93 8.12 -3.05
N THR A 84 9.55 7.00 -3.44
CA THR A 84 10.98 6.76 -3.44
C THR A 84 11.53 6.78 -4.87
N PRO A 85 12.83 7.06 -5.08
CA PRO A 85 13.45 6.90 -6.38
C PRO A 85 13.38 5.43 -6.82
N ASN A 86 12.66 5.16 -7.90
CA ASN A 86 12.71 3.87 -8.57
C ASN A 86 13.67 3.95 -9.76
N TYR A 87 14.29 2.82 -10.11
CA TYR A 87 15.02 2.72 -11.36
C TYR A 87 14.07 2.13 -12.41
N PHE A 88 13.83 2.89 -13.47
CA PHE A 88 13.20 2.38 -14.69
C PHE A 88 14.31 1.83 -15.58
N THR A 89 14.35 0.51 -15.76
CA THR A 89 15.14 -0.17 -16.79
C THR A 89 14.22 -0.78 -17.81
#